data_AF-A0A0B1S1B4-F1
#
_entry.id   AF-A0A0B1S1B4-F1
#
_cell.length_a   1.000
_cell.length_b   1.000
_cell.length_c   1.000
_cell.angle_alpha   90.00
_cell.angle_beta   90.00
_cell.angle_gamma   90.00
#
_symmetry.space_group_name_H-M   'P 1'
#
loop_
_entity.id
_entity.type
_entity.pdbx_description
1 polymer ?
#
loop_
_entity_poly.entity_id
_entity_poly.type
_entity_poly.pdbx_seq_one_letter_code
_entity_poly.pdbx_strand_id
1 'polypeptide(L)'
;TIRDLIRFLRNDSNTLLARKICGERNIIENDLIPIIKSDNLKDKMFDIALRLLANLTQPAIVSLQGKQPEDREEWQTFWTLEENLRRAKIAFADVKFFSVLKQKLVKYFNETEWEDRFEEDRLVMERIIVLLRYIFSISPTDRDGKRTTTESSSHDRLISAFLESGIDEVLIYIASQSKERDFHLSILVIFALIVKEHVSPKAAFICSLALLFDFTHSI
;
A
#
# COMPACT_ATOMS: atom_id res chain seq x y z
N THR A 1 9.51 11.47 -18.57
CA THR A 1 9.80 11.97 -17.20
C THR A 1 8.62 11.70 -16.28
N ILE A 2 8.76 11.78 -14.94
CA ILE A 2 7.64 11.66 -13.98
C ILE A 2 6.49 12.62 -14.36
N ARG A 3 6.80 13.83 -14.80
CA ARG A 3 5.81 14.82 -15.24
C ARG A 3 5.00 14.35 -16.44
N ASP A 4 5.61 13.60 -17.36
CA ASP A 4 4.91 13.05 -18.52
C ASP A 4 4.02 11.88 -18.11
N LEU A 5 4.46 11.06 -17.14
CA LEU A 5 3.66 10.00 -16.55
C LEU A 5 2.40 10.54 -15.86
N ILE A 6 2.51 11.64 -15.11
CA ILE A 6 1.35 12.33 -14.51
C ILE A 6 0.37 12.75 -15.59
N ARG A 7 0.85 13.41 -16.66
CA ARG A 7 -0.01 13.86 -17.75
C ARG A 7 -0.69 12.69 -18.45
N PHE A 8 0.04 11.59 -18.62
CA PHE A 8 -0.45 10.39 -19.27
C PHE A 8 -1.55 9.72 -18.47
N LEU A 9 -1.36 9.53 -17.15
CA LEU A 9 -2.37 8.95 -16.26
C LEU A 9 -3.54 9.89 -15.95
N ARG A 10 -3.34 11.21 -15.99
CA ARG A 10 -4.44 12.18 -15.79
C ARG A 10 -5.47 12.12 -16.93
N ASN A 11 -5.02 11.77 -18.12
CA ASN A 11 -5.86 11.64 -19.31
C ASN A 11 -6.20 10.17 -19.60
N ASP A 12 -6.08 9.28 -18.60
CA ASP A 12 -6.41 7.87 -18.77
C ASP A 12 -7.91 7.77 -19.06
N SER A 13 -8.23 7.42 -20.31
CA SER A 13 -9.60 7.32 -20.80
C SER A 13 -10.30 6.10 -20.18
N ASN A 14 -11.58 5.91 -20.48
CA ASN A 14 -12.35 4.75 -20.03
C ASN A 14 -11.69 3.39 -20.36
N THR A 15 -10.78 3.36 -21.35
CA THR A 15 -10.07 2.13 -21.74
C THR A 15 -8.87 1.81 -20.86
N LEU A 16 -8.52 2.66 -19.87
CA LEU A 16 -7.41 2.46 -18.92
C LEU A 16 -6.06 2.17 -19.61
N LEU A 17 -5.86 2.73 -20.81
CA LEU A 17 -4.70 2.47 -21.65
C LEU A 17 -3.40 2.92 -20.99
N ALA A 18 -3.39 4.08 -20.35
CA ALA A 18 -2.19 4.60 -19.72
C ALA A 18 -1.76 3.69 -18.58
N ARG A 19 -2.70 3.28 -17.72
CA ARG A 19 -2.45 2.33 -16.64
C ARG A 19 -1.95 0.98 -17.16
N LYS A 20 -2.55 0.43 -18.23
CA LYS A 20 -2.10 -0.84 -18.84
C LYS A 20 -0.65 -0.75 -19.30
N ILE A 21 -0.28 0.28 -20.05
CA ILE A 21 1.10 0.50 -20.53
C ILE A 21 2.08 0.66 -19.36
N CYS A 22 1.69 1.39 -18.31
CA CYS A 22 2.53 1.56 -17.12
C CYS A 22 2.75 0.23 -16.39
N GLY A 23 1.72 -0.60 -16.29
CA GLY A 23 1.81 -1.93 -15.70
C GLY A 23 2.66 -2.89 -16.52
N GLU A 24 2.53 -2.86 -17.85
CA GLU A 24 3.36 -3.67 -18.77
C GLU A 24 4.85 -3.34 -18.67
N ARG A 25 5.18 -2.07 -18.46
CA ARG A 25 6.56 -1.59 -18.25
C ARG A 25 7.06 -1.71 -16.81
N ASN A 26 6.19 -2.17 -15.89
CA ASN A 26 6.46 -2.28 -14.47
C ASN A 26 7.08 -1.00 -13.87
N ILE A 27 6.45 0.14 -14.16
CA ILE A 27 6.88 1.47 -13.71
C ILE A 27 6.95 1.57 -12.17
N ILE A 28 6.16 0.75 -11.46
CA ILE A 28 6.20 0.64 -9.99
C ILE A 28 7.60 0.22 -9.53
N GLU A 29 8.12 -0.90 -10.04
CA GLU A 29 9.42 -1.45 -9.66
C GLU A 29 10.58 -0.64 -10.25
N ASN A 30 10.49 -0.30 -11.53
CA ASN A 30 11.63 0.25 -12.29
C ASN A 30 11.87 1.74 -12.02
N ASP A 31 10.83 2.49 -11.65
CA ASP A 31 10.91 3.95 -11.50
C ASP A 31 10.45 4.41 -10.11
N LEU A 32 9.19 4.16 -9.75
CA LEU A 32 8.55 4.83 -8.61
C LEU A 32 9.14 4.42 -7.26
N ILE A 33 9.36 3.11 -7.03
CA ILE A 33 9.99 2.63 -5.80
C ILE A 33 11.43 3.16 -5.66
N PRO A 34 12.30 3.10 -6.69
CA PRO A 34 13.61 3.75 -6.66
C PRO A 34 13.56 5.25 -6.36
N ILE A 35 12.62 5.98 -6.97
CA ILE A 35 12.42 7.42 -6.72
C ILE A 35 12.09 7.65 -5.25
N ILE A 36 11.08 6.94 -4.70
CA ILE A 36 10.65 7.07 -3.30
C ILE A 36 11.81 6.80 -2.33
N LYS A 37 12.67 5.82 -2.61
CA LYS A 37 13.81 5.44 -1.77
C LYS A 37 15.03 6.38 -1.87
N SER A 38 14.97 7.44 -2.66
CA SER A 38 16.13 8.32 -2.88
C SER A 38 16.39 9.22 -1.67
N ASP A 39 17.62 9.20 -1.14
CA ASP A 39 17.98 9.85 0.14
C ASP A 39 17.85 11.39 0.14
N ASN A 40 17.78 12.02 -1.04
CA ASN A 40 17.65 13.47 -1.22
C ASN A 40 16.36 13.87 -1.95
N LEU A 41 15.31 13.03 -1.88
CA LEU A 41 14.05 13.31 -2.54
C LEU A 41 13.33 14.49 -1.87
N LYS A 42 13.09 15.56 -2.64
CA LYS A 42 12.32 16.71 -2.18
C LYS A 42 10.86 16.33 -1.91
N ASP A 43 10.26 16.90 -0.87
CA ASP A 43 8.88 16.58 -0.44
C ASP A 43 7.85 16.68 -1.57
N LYS A 44 7.94 17.72 -2.40
CA LYS A 44 7.05 17.88 -3.57
C LYS A 44 7.18 16.72 -4.57
N MET A 45 8.39 16.19 -4.76
CA MET A 45 8.60 15.05 -5.65
C MET A 45 8.14 13.74 -4.99
N PHE A 46 8.34 13.61 -3.67
CA PHE A 46 7.79 12.50 -2.90
C PHE A 46 6.27 12.44 -3.01
N ASP A 47 5.56 13.55 -2.79
CA ASP A 47 4.10 13.64 -2.92
C ASP A 47 3.64 13.19 -4.32
N ILE A 48 4.28 13.70 -5.38
CA ILE A 48 3.99 13.32 -6.76
C ILE A 48 4.21 11.82 -6.99
N ALA A 49 5.35 11.28 -6.56
CA ALA A 49 5.67 9.87 -6.74
C ALA A 49 4.71 8.97 -5.95
N LEU A 50 4.36 9.35 -4.72
CA LEU A 50 3.41 8.64 -3.87
C LEU A 50 2.01 8.63 -4.49
N ARG A 51 1.58 9.75 -5.08
CA ARG A 51 0.30 9.83 -5.84
C ARG A 51 0.26 8.88 -7.01
N LEU A 52 1.32 8.84 -7.80
CA LEU A 52 1.42 7.93 -8.94
C LEU A 52 1.47 6.48 -8.48
N LEU A 53 2.21 6.19 -7.41
CA LEU A 53 2.33 4.85 -6.85
C LEU A 53 0.99 4.36 -6.33
N ALA A 54 0.31 5.13 -5.47
CA ALA A 54 -1.03 4.80 -4.99
C ALA A 54 -2.05 4.65 -6.13
N ASN A 55 -1.98 5.51 -7.15
CA ASN A 55 -2.83 5.40 -8.32
C ASN A 55 -2.59 4.08 -9.06
N LEU A 56 -1.34 3.74 -9.40
CA LEU A 56 -1.01 2.52 -10.15
C LEU A 56 -1.20 1.24 -9.35
N THR A 57 -1.14 1.29 -8.01
CA THR A 57 -1.34 0.15 -7.11
C THR A 57 -2.82 -0.09 -6.75
N GLN A 58 -3.72 0.81 -7.14
CA GLN A 58 -5.16 0.67 -6.91
C GLN A 58 -5.71 -0.65 -7.49
N PRO A 59 -6.53 -1.42 -6.73
CA PRO A 59 -7.12 -2.67 -7.21
C PRO A 59 -7.91 -2.48 -8.51
N ALA A 60 -7.94 -3.50 -9.38
CA ALA A 60 -8.55 -3.36 -10.70
C ALA A 60 -10.04 -2.98 -10.61
N ILE A 61 -10.78 -3.53 -9.65
CA ILE A 61 -12.20 -3.20 -9.44
C ILE A 61 -12.41 -1.71 -9.13
N VAL A 62 -11.51 -1.10 -8.35
CA VAL A 62 -11.61 0.33 -8.03
C VAL A 62 -11.26 1.15 -9.28
N SER A 63 -10.33 0.68 -10.12
CA SER A 63 -10.02 1.31 -11.42
C SER A 63 -11.21 1.29 -12.37
N LEU A 64 -12.07 0.29 -12.26
CA LEU A 64 -13.36 0.17 -12.96
C LEU A 64 -14.52 0.85 -12.19
N GLN A 65 -14.22 1.84 -11.35
CA GLN A 65 -15.21 2.60 -10.56
C GLN A 65 -16.10 1.73 -9.65
N GLY A 66 -15.59 0.58 -9.21
CA GLY A 66 -16.32 -0.35 -8.35
C GLY A 66 -17.36 -1.21 -9.07
N LYS A 67 -17.48 -1.10 -10.40
CA LYS A 67 -18.41 -1.91 -11.20
C LYS A 67 -17.77 -3.22 -11.61
N GLN A 68 -18.53 -4.31 -11.51
CA GLN A 68 -18.07 -5.59 -12.05
C GLN A 68 -17.98 -5.49 -13.59
N PRO A 69 -16.97 -6.11 -14.22
CA PRO A 69 -16.89 -6.15 -15.67
C PRO A 69 -18.14 -6.78 -16.28
N GLU A 70 -18.75 -6.11 -17.26
CA GLU A 70 -20.01 -6.53 -17.88
C GLU A 70 -19.78 -7.30 -19.18
N ASP A 71 -18.66 -7.04 -19.88
CA ASP A 71 -18.33 -7.68 -21.15
C ASP A 71 -16.91 -8.27 -21.20
N ARG A 72 -16.61 -8.95 -22.32
CA ARG A 72 -15.33 -9.62 -22.53
C ARG A 72 -14.13 -8.65 -22.50
N GLU A 73 -14.28 -7.44 -23.03
CA GLU A 73 -13.21 -6.45 -23.09
C GLU A 73 -12.92 -5.86 -21.71
N GLU A 74 -13.95 -5.59 -20.92
CA GLU A 74 -13.82 -5.16 -19.53
C GLU A 74 -13.18 -6.26 -18.68
N TRP A 75 -13.59 -7.53 -18.84
CA TRP A 75 -12.95 -8.66 -18.17
C TRP A 75 -11.47 -8.80 -18.54
N GLN A 76 -11.14 -8.64 -19.83
CA GLN A 76 -9.76 -8.66 -20.29
C GLN A 76 -8.95 -7.52 -19.66
N THR A 77 -9.53 -6.32 -19.56
CA THR A 77 -8.89 -5.18 -18.90
C THR A 77 -8.70 -5.45 -17.42
N PHE A 78 -9.71 -5.96 -16.70
CA PHE A 78 -9.62 -6.34 -15.29
C PHE A 78 -8.45 -7.29 -15.03
N TRP A 79 -8.38 -8.39 -15.77
CA TRP A 79 -7.32 -9.39 -15.57
C TRP A 79 -5.94 -8.88 -15.96
N THR A 80 -5.85 -8.02 -16.98
CA THR A 80 -4.59 -7.37 -17.35
C THR A 80 -4.07 -6.50 -16.20
N LEU A 81 -4.95 -5.73 -15.55
CA LEU A 81 -4.59 -4.89 -14.41
C LEU A 81 -4.20 -5.72 -13.18
N GLU A 82 -4.95 -6.77 -12.86
CA GLU A 82 -4.62 -7.67 -11.75
C GLU A 82 -3.28 -8.38 -11.96
N GLU A 83 -2.97 -8.84 -13.18
CA GLU A 83 -1.67 -9.44 -13.49
C GLU A 83 -0.53 -8.41 -13.38
N ASN A 84 -0.74 -7.18 -13.83
CA ASN A 84 0.25 -6.11 -13.64
C ASN A 84 0.56 -5.86 -12.16
N LEU A 85 -0.47 -5.78 -11.31
CA LEU A 85 -0.30 -5.59 -9.86
C LEU A 85 0.43 -6.77 -9.22
N ARG A 86 0.02 -7.98 -9.57
CA ARG A 86 0.61 -9.22 -9.06
C ARG A 86 2.11 -9.30 -9.40
N ARG A 87 2.51 -8.94 -10.62
CA ARG A 87 3.95 -8.89 -11.01
C ARG A 87 4.73 -7.86 -10.19
N ALA A 88 4.15 -6.70 -9.91
CA ALA A 88 4.78 -5.65 -9.14
C ALA A 88 4.85 -5.94 -7.62
N LYS A 89 4.03 -6.86 -7.09
CA LYS A 89 3.88 -7.12 -5.64
C LYS A 89 5.22 -7.33 -4.93
N ILE A 90 6.12 -8.11 -5.53
CA ILE A 90 7.40 -8.46 -4.90
C ILE A 90 8.35 -7.26 -4.76
N ALA A 91 8.19 -6.23 -5.61
CA ALA A 91 9.01 -5.02 -5.54
C ALA A 91 8.78 -4.22 -4.25
N PHE A 92 7.61 -4.39 -3.62
CA PHE A 92 7.28 -3.77 -2.33
C PHE A 92 7.91 -4.50 -1.13
N ALA A 93 8.46 -5.70 -1.31
CA ALA A 93 9.18 -6.41 -0.25
C ALA A 93 10.59 -5.81 -0.03
N ASP A 94 10.61 -4.54 0.37
CA ASP A 94 11.81 -3.71 0.53
C ASP A 94 11.74 -2.90 1.83
N VAL A 95 12.67 -3.18 2.74
CA VAL A 95 12.73 -2.55 4.08
C VAL A 95 12.97 -1.04 3.98
N LYS A 96 13.78 -0.59 3.03
CA LYS A 96 14.08 0.84 2.85
C LYS A 96 12.84 1.58 2.35
N PHE A 97 12.06 0.98 1.45
CA PHE A 97 10.80 1.55 0.99
C PHE A 97 9.85 1.83 2.17
N PHE A 98 9.59 0.82 3.01
CA PHE A 98 8.74 1.02 4.20
C PHE A 98 9.36 1.98 5.21
N SER A 99 10.68 1.96 5.38
CA SER A 99 11.37 2.90 6.28
C SER A 99 11.17 4.37 5.88
N VAL A 100 11.17 4.67 4.57
CA VAL A 100 10.86 6.03 4.08
C VAL A 100 9.42 6.42 4.39
N LEU A 101 8.45 5.52 4.19
CA LEU A 101 7.05 5.78 4.54
C LEU A 101 6.89 5.98 6.06
N LYS A 102 7.56 5.14 6.86
CA LYS A 102 7.59 5.24 8.32
C LYS A 102 8.08 6.61 8.78
N GLN A 103 9.18 7.12 8.21
CA GLN A 103 9.70 8.44 8.57
C GLN A 103 8.67 9.55 8.38
N LYS A 104 7.86 9.49 7.31
CA LYS A 104 6.78 10.45 7.07
C LYS A 104 5.68 10.36 8.12
N LEU A 105 5.25 9.13 8.45
CA LEU A 105 4.25 8.89 9.49
C LEU A 105 4.73 9.35 10.87
N VAL A 106 5.95 8.98 11.28
CA VAL A 106 6.53 9.37 12.58
C VAL A 106 6.62 10.89 12.68
N LYS A 107 7.15 11.56 11.65
CA LYS A 107 7.25 13.03 11.64
C LYS A 107 5.88 13.69 11.89
N TYR A 108 4.83 13.21 11.21
CA TYR A 108 3.49 13.78 11.33
C TYR A 108 2.80 13.42 12.66
N PHE A 109 2.77 12.13 13.03
CA PHE A 109 1.97 11.65 14.16
C PHE A 109 2.68 11.70 15.52
N ASN A 110 4.01 11.61 15.55
CA ASN A 110 4.78 11.51 16.80
C ASN A 110 5.59 12.78 17.09
N GLU A 111 6.11 13.44 16.06
CA GLU A 111 7.04 14.58 16.24
C GLU A 111 6.38 15.95 16.04
N THR A 112 5.16 15.99 15.48
CA THR A 112 4.42 17.24 15.24
C THR A 112 3.20 17.29 16.16
N GLU A 113 3.11 18.37 16.94
CA GLU A 113 1.94 18.64 17.79
C GLU A 113 0.68 18.75 16.95
N TRP A 114 -0.44 18.29 17.50
CA TRP A 114 -1.71 18.19 16.77
C TRP A 114 -2.16 19.52 16.16
N GLU A 115 -1.94 20.60 16.89
CA GLU A 115 -2.32 21.97 16.52
C GLU A 115 -1.48 22.53 15.36
N ASP A 116 -0.28 21.99 15.14
CA ASP A 116 0.67 22.43 14.11
C ASP A 116 0.60 21.58 12.83
N ARG A 117 -0.35 20.62 12.75
CA ARG A 117 -0.51 19.74 11.60
C ARG A 117 -1.33 20.39 10.49
N PHE A 118 -0.72 20.50 9.31
CA PHE A 118 -1.40 21.01 8.12
C PHE A 118 -2.20 19.92 7.40
N GLU A 119 -3.32 20.32 6.79
CA GLU A 119 -4.17 19.45 5.99
C GLU A 119 -3.43 18.84 4.79
N GLU A 120 -2.51 19.60 4.17
CA GLU A 120 -1.71 19.09 3.06
C GLU A 120 -0.83 17.90 3.48
N ASP A 121 -0.25 17.95 4.68
CA ASP A 121 0.55 16.86 5.24
C ASP A 121 -0.34 15.67 5.63
N ARG A 122 -1.55 15.94 6.14
CA ARG A 122 -2.56 14.91 6.44
C ARG A 122 -2.90 14.08 5.19
N LEU A 123 -3.12 14.74 4.05
CA LEU A 123 -3.44 14.08 2.78
C LEU A 123 -2.29 13.16 2.30
N VAL A 124 -1.04 13.49 2.64
CA VAL A 124 0.10 12.60 2.37
C VAL A 124 0.01 11.35 3.27
N MET A 125 -0.33 11.50 4.55
CA MET A 125 -0.47 10.37 5.48
C MET A 125 -1.61 9.44 5.07
N GLU A 126 -2.79 9.98 4.76
CA GLU A 126 -3.93 9.21 4.23
C GLU A 126 -3.54 8.40 2.99
N ARG A 127 -2.73 9.00 2.11
CA ARG A 127 -2.24 8.32 0.92
C ARG A 127 -1.25 7.20 1.22
N ILE A 128 -0.38 7.37 2.22
CA ILE A 128 0.49 6.29 2.70
C ILE A 128 -0.37 5.12 3.19
N ILE A 129 -1.37 5.39 4.05
CA ILE A 129 -2.25 4.34 4.60
C ILE A 129 -3.04 3.63 3.48
N VAL A 130 -3.57 4.38 2.51
CA VAL A 130 -4.27 3.79 1.34
C VAL A 130 -3.32 2.94 0.50
N LEU A 131 -2.09 3.40 0.25
CA LEU A 131 -1.10 2.63 -0.49
C LEU A 131 -0.75 1.32 0.23
N LEU A 132 -0.52 1.35 1.54
CA LEU A 132 -0.27 0.14 2.34
C LEU A 132 -1.42 -0.86 2.20
N ARG A 133 -2.68 -0.39 2.33
CA ARG A 133 -3.86 -1.23 2.12
C ARG A 133 -3.88 -1.85 0.73
N TYR A 134 -3.58 -1.06 -0.31
CA TYR A 134 -3.54 -1.56 -1.68
C TYR A 134 -2.46 -2.62 -1.87
N ILE A 135 -1.24 -2.38 -1.39
CA ILE A 135 -0.12 -3.33 -1.46
C ILE A 135 -0.51 -4.70 -0.85
N PHE A 136 -1.09 -4.69 0.36
CA PHE A 136 -1.49 -5.94 1.03
C PHE A 136 -2.74 -6.59 0.41
N SER A 137 -3.55 -5.84 -0.34
CA SER A 137 -4.70 -6.40 -1.07
C SER A 137 -4.35 -7.09 -2.38
N ILE A 138 -3.14 -6.90 -2.91
CA ILE A 138 -2.71 -7.55 -4.15
C ILE A 138 -2.71 -9.07 -3.94
N SER A 139 -3.43 -9.80 -4.80
CA SER A 139 -3.51 -11.26 -4.68
C SER A 139 -2.14 -11.92 -4.90
N PRO A 140 -1.86 -13.09 -4.28
CA PRO A 140 -0.65 -13.87 -4.55
C PRO A 140 -0.55 -14.29 -6.03
N THR A 141 0.64 -14.73 -6.43
CA THR A 141 0.85 -15.36 -7.74
C THR A 141 0.56 -16.86 -7.70
N ASP A 142 0.15 -17.46 -8.82
CA ASP A 142 0.05 -18.93 -8.95
C ASP A 142 1.40 -19.64 -8.70
N ARG A 143 2.51 -18.92 -8.85
CA ARG A 143 3.86 -19.40 -8.52
C ARG A 143 4.09 -19.52 -7.00
N ASP A 144 3.33 -18.80 -6.18
CA ASP A 144 3.37 -18.92 -4.73
C ASP A 144 2.76 -20.25 -4.25
N GLY A 145 1.80 -20.82 -5.00
CA GLY A 145 1.12 -22.08 -4.64
C GLY A 145 1.80 -23.39 -5.10
N LYS A 146 2.88 -23.32 -5.89
CA LYS A 146 3.59 -24.50 -6.45
C LYS A 146 4.92 -24.83 -5.75
N ARG A 147 5.19 -24.25 -4.59
CA ARG A 147 6.52 -24.30 -3.95
C ARG A 147 6.66 -25.39 -2.91
N THR A 148 7.85 -25.99 -2.86
CA THR A 148 8.33 -26.85 -1.77
C THR A 148 8.51 -26.02 -0.50
N THR A 149 8.51 -26.68 0.66
CA THR A 149 8.41 -26.11 2.03
C THR A 149 9.49 -25.09 2.44
N THR A 150 10.41 -24.70 1.56
CA THR A 150 11.62 -23.92 1.87
C THR A 150 11.65 -22.50 1.27
N GLU A 151 10.79 -22.15 0.31
CA GLU A 151 10.76 -20.81 -0.30
C GLU A 151 9.62 -19.95 0.27
N SER A 152 9.95 -18.78 0.85
CA SER A 152 8.96 -17.82 1.34
C SER A 152 8.17 -17.20 0.17
N SER A 153 6.84 -17.10 0.33
CA SER A 153 5.97 -16.53 -0.71
C SER A 153 6.26 -15.03 -0.94
N SER A 154 5.79 -14.48 -2.07
CA SER A 154 5.86 -13.04 -2.31
C SER A 154 5.22 -12.22 -1.18
N HIS A 155 4.18 -12.76 -0.57
CA HIS A 155 3.48 -12.15 0.56
C HIS A 155 4.29 -12.25 1.86
N ASP A 156 4.90 -13.40 2.17
CA ASP A 156 5.73 -13.55 3.37
C ASP A 156 6.94 -12.62 3.35
N ARG A 157 7.56 -12.44 2.18
CA ARG A 157 8.67 -11.50 1.98
C ARG A 157 8.24 -10.05 2.18
N LEU A 158 7.05 -9.71 1.69
CA LEU A 158 6.44 -8.39 1.90
C LEU A 158 6.19 -8.12 3.38
N ILE A 159 5.60 -9.08 4.10
CA ILE A 159 5.37 -8.98 5.54
C ILE A 159 6.69 -8.87 6.30
N SER A 160 7.69 -9.68 5.94
CA SER A 160 9.02 -9.62 6.57
C SER A 160 9.63 -8.22 6.43
N ALA A 161 9.59 -7.62 5.23
CA ALA A 161 10.10 -6.28 5.01
C ALA A 161 9.29 -5.20 5.76
N PHE A 162 7.98 -5.37 5.85
CA PHE A 162 7.09 -4.48 6.60
C PHE A 162 7.43 -4.49 8.10
N LEU A 163 7.53 -5.68 8.72
CA LEU A 163 7.88 -5.83 10.13
C LEU A 163 9.32 -5.39 10.42
N GLU A 164 10.30 -5.76 9.58
CA GLU A 164 11.70 -5.36 9.76
C GLU A 164 11.89 -3.85 9.69
N SER A 165 11.07 -3.15 8.90
CA SER A 165 11.11 -1.68 8.85
C SER A 165 10.57 -1.01 10.12
N GLY A 166 9.78 -1.70 10.96
CA GLY A 166 9.10 -1.17 12.13
C GLY A 166 7.96 -0.20 11.82
N ILE A 167 7.44 -0.17 10.59
CA ILE A 167 6.28 0.67 10.25
C ILE A 167 4.99 0.17 10.91
N ASP A 168 4.90 -1.13 11.20
CA ASP A 168 3.80 -1.77 11.92
C ASP A 168 3.62 -1.20 13.32
N GLU A 169 4.71 -0.99 14.06
CA GLU A 169 4.70 -0.36 15.38
C GLU A 169 4.12 1.06 15.32
N VAL A 170 4.44 1.81 14.26
CA VAL A 170 3.90 3.16 14.04
C VAL A 170 2.40 3.11 13.72
N LEU A 171 1.94 2.14 12.91
CA LEU A 171 0.51 1.96 12.66
C LEU A 171 -0.25 1.57 13.94
N ILE A 172 0.33 0.70 14.78
CA ILE A 172 -0.24 0.33 16.08
C ILE A 172 -0.33 1.57 16.98
N TYR A 173 0.73 2.38 17.02
CA TYR A 173 0.73 3.63 17.76
C TYR A 173 -0.42 4.55 17.29
N ILE A 174 -0.56 4.82 15.98
CA ILE A 174 -1.64 5.66 15.44
C ILE A 174 -3.02 5.10 15.83
N ALA A 175 -3.22 3.79 15.69
CA ALA A 175 -4.45 3.11 16.06
C ALA A 175 -4.81 3.23 17.56
N SER A 176 -3.81 3.39 18.43
CA SER A 176 -4.01 3.59 19.87
C SER A 176 -4.38 5.03 20.25
N GLN A 177 -4.17 6.00 19.35
CA GLN A 177 -4.42 7.41 19.65
C GLN A 177 -5.88 7.77 19.38
N SER A 178 -6.57 8.27 20.41
CA SER A 178 -7.99 8.65 20.32
C SER A 178 -8.25 9.84 19.38
N LYS A 179 -7.23 10.69 19.14
CA LYS A 179 -7.31 11.81 18.18
C LYS A 179 -7.24 11.35 16.72
N GLU A 180 -6.75 10.14 16.45
CA GLU A 180 -6.49 9.64 15.10
C GLU A 180 -7.57 8.67 14.57
N ARG A 181 -8.81 8.82 15.08
CA ARG A 181 -9.94 7.92 14.77
C ARG A 181 -10.19 7.72 13.28
N ASP A 182 -9.93 8.74 12.47
CA ASP A 182 -10.13 8.69 11.02
C ASP A 182 -9.22 7.66 10.33
N PHE A 183 -8.10 7.27 10.96
CA PHE A 183 -7.17 6.26 10.44
C PHE A 183 -7.46 4.85 10.95
N HIS A 184 -8.20 4.70 12.06
CA HIS A 184 -8.34 3.43 12.79
C HIS A 184 -8.87 2.29 11.91
N LEU A 185 -9.98 2.52 11.20
CA LEU A 185 -10.59 1.50 10.34
C LEU A 185 -9.65 1.10 9.19
N SER A 186 -8.96 2.07 8.60
CA SER A 186 -8.02 1.81 7.51
C SER A 186 -6.82 0.98 7.96
N ILE A 187 -6.29 1.26 9.16
CA ILE A 187 -5.21 0.49 9.78
C ILE A 187 -5.67 -0.93 10.11
N LEU A 188 -6.86 -1.08 10.69
CA LEU A 188 -7.42 -2.40 10.98
C LEU A 188 -7.56 -3.25 9.72
N VAL A 189 -8.01 -2.66 8.61
CA VAL A 189 -8.10 -3.36 7.31
C VAL A 189 -6.72 -3.81 6.81
N ILE A 190 -5.66 -3.00 6.99
CA ILE A 190 -4.30 -3.41 6.63
C ILE A 190 -3.90 -4.66 7.41
N PHE A 191 -4.07 -4.66 8.73
CA PHE A 191 -3.74 -5.84 9.56
C PHE A 191 -4.63 -7.05 9.23
N ALA A 192 -5.91 -6.85 8.93
CA ALA A 192 -6.80 -7.93 8.50
C ALA A 192 -6.33 -8.57 7.18
N LEU A 193 -5.84 -7.76 6.23
CA LEU A 193 -5.28 -8.25 4.97
C LEU A 193 -3.98 -9.05 5.18
N ILE A 194 -3.13 -8.61 6.10
CA ILE A 194 -1.90 -9.33 6.50
C ILE A 194 -2.27 -10.69 7.11
N VAL A 195 -3.27 -10.75 8.00
CA VAL A 195 -3.69 -11.99 8.67
C VAL A 195 -4.40 -12.95 7.72
N LYS A 196 -5.22 -12.44 6.80
CA LYS A 196 -6.02 -13.26 5.87
C LYS A 196 -5.18 -14.28 5.09
N GLU A 197 -3.96 -13.91 4.72
CA GLU A 197 -3.06 -14.73 3.93
C GLU A 197 -2.12 -15.61 4.78
N HIS A 198 -2.12 -15.46 6.12
CA HIS A 198 -1.33 -16.28 7.02
C HIS A 198 -2.07 -17.56 7.44
N VAL A 199 -1.49 -18.72 7.10
CA VAL A 199 -1.89 -20.06 7.59
C VAL A 199 -0.98 -20.52 8.76
N SER A 200 -0.17 -19.64 9.36
CA SER A 200 0.94 -20.00 10.27
C SER A 200 0.70 -19.66 11.76
N PRO A 201 1.21 -20.44 12.73
CA PRO A 201 0.97 -20.28 14.18
C PRO A 201 1.53 -18.99 14.82
N LYS A 202 2.27 -18.16 14.07
CA LYS A 202 2.78 -16.86 14.55
C LYS A 202 1.70 -15.77 14.65
N ALA A 203 0.45 -16.09 14.30
CA ALA A 203 -0.73 -15.22 14.46
C ALA A 203 -1.02 -14.79 15.92
N ALA A 204 -0.35 -15.39 16.92
CA ALA A 204 -0.46 -15.03 18.32
C ALA A 204 -0.07 -13.56 18.63
N PHE A 205 0.81 -12.95 17.84
CA PHE A 205 1.20 -11.54 18.05
C PHE A 205 0.07 -10.54 17.68
N ILE A 206 -0.84 -10.93 16.78
CA ILE A 206 -1.90 -10.05 16.26
C ILE A 206 -3.22 -10.22 17.03
N CYS A 207 -3.44 -11.33 17.73
CA CYS A 207 -4.57 -11.45 18.68
C CYS A 207 -4.56 -10.34 19.76
N SER A 208 -3.39 -9.81 20.10
CA SER A 208 -3.26 -8.68 21.03
C SER A 208 -3.83 -7.36 20.47
N LEU A 209 -3.88 -7.19 19.13
CA LEU A 209 -4.46 -6.01 18.49
C LEU A 209 -6.00 -5.98 18.64
N ALA A 210 -6.66 -7.13 18.50
CA ALA A 210 -8.11 -7.23 18.74
C ALA A 210 -8.47 -6.85 20.18
N LEU A 211 -7.65 -7.29 21.15
CA LEU A 211 -7.81 -6.95 22.56
C LEU A 211 -7.51 -5.47 22.87
N LEU A 212 -6.59 -4.82 22.14
CA LEU A 212 -6.30 -3.38 22.29
C LEU A 212 -7.47 -2.50 21.83
N PHE A 213 -8.21 -2.90 20.78
CA PHE A 213 -9.39 -2.16 20.34
C PHE A 213 -10.59 -2.33 21.27
N ASP A 214 -10.77 -3.50 21.90
CA ASP A 214 -11.86 -3.74 22.86
C ASP A 214 -11.71 -2.98 24.19
N PHE A 215 -10.49 -2.63 24.62
CA PHE A 215 -10.27 -1.89 25.88
C PHE A 215 -10.51 -0.37 25.81
N THR A 216 -10.76 0.20 24.62
CA THR A 216 -11.06 1.64 24.48
C THR A 216 -12.55 1.98 24.56
N HIS A 217 -13.43 0.98 24.70
CA HIS A 217 -14.89 1.16 24.87
C HIS A 217 -15.39 0.95 26.31
N SER A 218 -14.51 0.92 27.30
CA SER A 218 -14.92 1.09 28.71
C SER A 218 -14.68 2.54 29.16
N ILE A 219 -15.55 3.44 28.70
CA ILE A 219 -15.89 4.68 29.42
C ILE A 219 -17.25 4.44 30.07
#